data_AF-A0A1C7NHQ5-F1
#
_entry.id   AF-A0A1C7NHQ5-F1
#
_cell.length_a   1.000
_cell.length_b   1.000
_cell.length_c   1.000
_cell.angle_alpha   90.00
_cell.angle_beta   90.00
_cell.angle_gamma   90.00
#
_symmetry.space_group_name_H-M   'P 1'
#
loop_
_entity.id
_entity.type
_entity.pdbx_description
1 polymer ?
#
loop_
_entity_poly.entity_id
_entity_poly.type
_entity_poly.pdbx_seq_one_letter_code
_entity_poly.pdbx_strand_id
1 'polypeptide(L)'
;MTAPVNGGGFIPEPTDRLISPRQEQKEERKAEKLDEEYVKVTRKFRKRIEALGGYESMTELWKDFGPVVLQTIHLHAPIQRLLNYTNDFHEFCEAFQHETTTEEYQRYYDAMDFAWSRVLDEKNPSETDKIRVVNVLSDGQEVAMKLGLSQVYTQAIEKADDDI
;
A
#
# COMPACT_ATOMS: atom_id res chain seq x y z
N MET A 1 58.87 -28.04 25.74
CA MET A 1 58.05 -28.63 24.66
C MET A 1 56.86 -27.73 24.43
N THR A 2 56.55 -27.54 23.16
CA THR A 2 55.72 -26.53 22.50
C THR A 2 54.23 -26.59 22.86
N ALA A 3 53.62 -25.42 22.99
CA ALA A 3 52.17 -25.25 22.92
C ALA A 3 51.67 -25.51 21.48
N PRO A 4 50.42 -25.95 21.30
CA PRO A 4 49.69 -25.70 20.06
C PRO A 4 48.74 -24.51 20.23
N VAL A 5 48.83 -23.61 19.25
CA VAL A 5 47.92 -22.49 18.96
C VAL A 5 47.05 -22.90 17.76
N ASN A 6 45.87 -22.27 17.64
CA ASN A 6 44.93 -22.27 16.51
C ASN A 6 44.00 -23.50 16.40
N GLY A 7 42.72 -23.36 16.09
CA GLY A 7 41.93 -22.18 15.74
C GLY A 7 40.50 -22.66 15.51
N GLY A 8 39.55 -22.08 16.23
CA GLY A 8 38.13 -22.26 15.98
C GLY A 8 37.60 -20.95 15.45
N GLY A 9 37.54 -20.84 14.12
CA GLY A 9 37.01 -19.67 13.44
C GLY A 9 35.58 -19.40 13.93
N PHE A 10 35.37 -18.18 14.43
CA PHE A 10 34.03 -17.60 14.42
C PHE A 10 33.57 -17.63 12.97
N ILE A 11 32.55 -18.43 12.67
CA ILE A 11 31.74 -18.22 11.48
C ILE A 11 30.82 -17.06 11.87
N PRO A 12 31.00 -15.84 11.33
CA PRO A 12 29.94 -14.85 11.48
C PRO A 12 28.74 -15.40 10.72
N GLU A 13 27.64 -15.60 11.45
CA GLU A 13 26.31 -15.82 10.88
C GLU A 13 26.05 -14.76 9.80
N PRO A 14 25.29 -15.10 8.74
CA PRO A 14 25.01 -14.16 7.67
C PRO A 14 24.44 -12.90 8.31
N THR A 15 25.10 -11.77 8.05
CA THR A 15 24.63 -10.44 8.41
C THR A 15 23.27 -10.23 7.75
N ASP A 16 22.22 -10.68 8.42
CA ASP A 16 20.97 -9.93 8.44
C ASP A 16 21.38 -8.49 8.71
N ARG A 17 21.02 -7.62 7.78
CA ARG A 17 21.34 -6.20 7.83
C ARG A 17 20.75 -5.68 9.13
N LEU A 18 21.55 -5.64 10.20
CA LEU A 18 21.18 -5.04 11.48
C LEU A 18 20.92 -3.57 11.18
N ILE A 19 19.64 -3.24 11.00
CA ILE A 19 19.19 -1.87 10.85
C ILE A 19 19.63 -1.17 12.12
N SER A 20 20.30 -0.02 11.98
CA SER A 20 20.72 0.72 13.17
C SER A 20 19.47 1.12 13.97
N PRO A 21 19.48 1.09 15.31
CA PRO A 21 18.33 1.56 16.11
C PRO A 21 17.87 2.98 15.74
N ARG A 22 18.78 3.82 15.21
CA ARG A 22 18.43 5.16 14.68
C ARG A 22 17.68 5.12 13.35
N GLN A 23 17.97 4.15 12.50
CA GLN A 23 17.26 3.92 11.24
C GLN A 23 15.87 3.34 11.52
N GLU A 24 15.74 2.39 12.44
CA GLU A 24 14.45 1.84 12.89
C GLU A 24 13.55 2.95 13.44
N GLN A 25 14.05 3.78 14.37
CA GLN A 25 13.29 4.92 14.89
C GLN A 25 12.89 5.93 13.80
N LYS A 26 13.73 6.11 12.76
CA LYS A 26 13.41 7.01 11.65
C LYS A 26 12.32 6.43 10.75
N GLU A 27 12.31 5.12 10.55
CA GLU A 27 11.29 4.41 9.78
C GLU A 27 9.96 4.36 10.53
N GLU A 28 10.00 4.11 11.83
CA GLU A 28 8.83 4.14 12.70
C GLU A 28 8.15 5.52 12.66
N ARG A 29 8.91 6.61 12.85
CA ARG A 29 8.38 7.98 12.74
C ARG A 29 7.79 8.31 11.37
N LYS A 30 8.34 7.74 10.29
CA LYS A 30 7.77 7.91 8.95
C LYS A 30 6.42 7.19 8.84
N ALA A 31 6.33 5.98 9.37
CA ALA A 31 5.11 5.20 9.39
C ALA A 31 4.02 5.88 10.24
N GLU A 32 4.36 6.35 11.45
CA GLU A 32 3.45 7.11 12.32
C GLU A 32 2.91 8.36 11.62
N LYS A 33 3.78 9.14 10.98
CA LYS A 33 3.36 10.33 10.24
C LYS A 33 2.39 9.99 9.10
N LEU A 34 2.61 8.89 8.38
CA LEU A 34 1.70 8.45 7.33
C LEU A 34 0.36 8.00 7.90
N ASP A 35 0.37 7.30 9.04
CA ASP A 35 -0.85 6.90 9.73
C ASP A 35 -1.66 8.13 10.20
N GLU A 36 -0.99 9.18 10.70
CA GLU A 36 -1.62 10.45 11.05
C GLU A 36 -2.28 11.14 9.84
N GLU A 37 -1.59 11.22 8.70
CA GLU A 37 -2.17 11.80 7.49
C GLU A 37 -3.35 10.97 6.96
N TYR A 38 -3.22 9.65 6.97
CA TYR A 38 -4.30 8.74 6.61
C TYR A 38 -5.54 8.90 7.53
N VAL A 39 -5.34 9.03 8.84
CA VAL A 39 -6.43 9.30 9.80
C VAL A 39 -7.13 10.63 9.49
N LYS A 40 -6.40 11.66 9.06
CA LYS A 40 -7.02 12.92 8.63
C LYS A 40 -7.90 12.71 7.38
N VAL A 41 -7.42 11.93 6.41
CA VAL A 41 -8.18 11.60 5.20
C VAL A 41 -9.48 10.89 5.56
N THR A 42 -9.40 9.79 6.30
CA THR A 42 -10.59 8.98 6.67
C THR A 42 -11.56 9.76 7.55
N ARG A 43 -11.07 10.60 8.46
CA ARG A 43 -11.92 11.48 9.28
C ARG A 43 -12.64 12.54 8.44
N LYS A 44 -11.96 13.13 7.45
CA LYS A 44 -12.57 14.12 6.54
C LYS A 44 -13.58 13.46 5.59
N PHE A 45 -13.30 12.24 5.12
CA PHE A 45 -14.25 11.42 4.37
C PHE A 45 -15.48 11.05 5.21
N ARG A 46 -15.31 10.62 6.46
CA ARG A 46 -16.45 10.31 7.35
C ARG A 46 -17.41 11.48 7.52
N LYS A 47 -16.90 12.70 7.69
CA LYS A 47 -17.74 13.90 7.76
C LYS A 47 -18.64 14.04 6.52
N ARG A 48 -18.15 13.68 5.34
CA ARG A 48 -18.94 13.71 4.09
C ARG A 48 -20.10 12.72 4.17
N ILE A 49 -19.81 11.48 4.57
CA ILE A 49 -20.83 10.44 4.74
C ILE A 49 -21.89 10.85 5.76
N GLU A 50 -21.48 11.53 6.83
CA GLU A 50 -22.38 12.08 7.87
C GLU A 50 -23.10 13.37 7.45
N ALA A 51 -22.86 13.88 6.23
CA ALA A 51 -23.37 15.16 5.73
C ALA A 51 -23.01 16.38 6.63
N LEU A 52 -21.87 16.32 7.32
CA LEU A 52 -21.35 17.36 8.21
C LEU A 52 -20.26 18.23 7.54
N GLY A 53 -20.26 18.29 6.20
CA GLY A 53 -19.16 18.82 5.38
C GLY A 53 -18.11 17.74 5.08
N GLY A 54 -16.94 18.10 4.55
CA GLY A 54 -15.89 17.12 4.21
C GLY A 54 -15.34 17.34 2.82
N TYR A 55 -14.98 16.25 2.13
CA TYR A 55 -14.57 16.31 0.72
C TYR A 55 -15.77 16.57 -0.18
N GLU A 56 -15.64 17.53 -1.09
CA GLU A 56 -16.68 17.87 -2.06
C GLU A 56 -16.62 17.01 -3.32
N SER A 57 -15.44 16.47 -3.63
CA SER A 57 -15.22 15.62 -4.81
C SER A 57 -14.16 14.56 -4.56
N MET A 58 -14.17 13.49 -5.38
CA MET A 58 -13.13 12.46 -5.36
C MET A 58 -11.75 13.06 -5.65
N THR A 59 -11.68 14.06 -6.52
CA THR A 59 -10.44 14.77 -6.86
C THR A 59 -9.84 15.51 -5.66
N GLU A 60 -10.66 16.09 -4.80
CA GLU A 60 -10.18 16.70 -3.55
C GLU A 60 -9.67 15.63 -2.57
N LEU A 61 -10.41 14.52 -2.42
CA LEU A 61 -9.99 13.39 -1.59
C LEU A 61 -8.65 12.83 -2.07
N TRP A 62 -8.52 12.60 -3.37
CA TRP A 62 -7.34 11.99 -3.96
C TRP A 62 -6.08 12.85 -3.80
N LYS A 63 -6.21 14.19 -3.78
CA LYS A 63 -5.07 15.09 -3.52
C LYS A 63 -4.46 14.86 -2.14
N ASP A 64 -5.27 14.51 -1.14
CA ASP A 64 -4.80 14.23 0.21
C ASP A 64 -4.39 12.75 0.35
N PHE A 65 -5.13 11.83 -0.28
CA PHE A 65 -4.94 10.38 -0.15
C PHE A 65 -3.82 9.80 -1.04
N GLY A 66 -3.73 10.19 -2.30
CA GLY A 66 -2.73 9.67 -3.25
C GLY A 66 -1.28 9.79 -2.75
N PRO A 67 -0.86 10.93 -2.17
CA PRO A 67 0.46 11.06 -1.57
C PRO A 67 0.72 10.11 -0.40
N VAL A 68 -0.31 9.71 0.36
CA VAL A 68 -0.19 8.73 1.45
C VAL A 68 0.10 7.35 0.87
N VAL A 69 -0.61 6.95 -0.18
CA VAL A 69 -0.36 5.69 -0.91
C VAL A 69 1.06 5.66 -1.46
N LEU A 70 1.47 6.70 -2.19
CA LEU A 70 2.81 6.76 -2.80
C LEU A 70 3.94 6.75 -1.78
N GLN A 71 3.79 7.41 -0.63
CA GLN A 71 4.83 7.37 0.40
C GLN A 71 4.88 6.02 1.11
N THR A 72 3.75 5.32 1.21
CA THR A 72 3.67 3.99 1.85
C THR A 72 4.53 2.96 1.15
N ILE A 73 4.65 2.98 -0.18
CA ILE A 73 5.45 1.98 -0.93
C ILE A 73 6.92 1.95 -0.47
N HIS A 74 7.42 3.06 0.08
CA HIS A 74 8.79 3.22 0.55
C HIS A 74 9.00 2.80 2.01
N LEU A 75 7.96 2.36 2.72
CA LEU A 75 8.09 1.82 4.07
C LEU A 75 8.78 0.44 4.05
N HIS A 76 9.34 0.07 5.21
CA HIS A 76 9.91 -1.25 5.39
C HIS A 76 8.84 -2.35 5.29
N ALA A 77 7.71 -2.15 5.96
CA ALA A 77 6.54 -3.05 5.94
C ALA A 77 5.28 -2.33 5.42
N PRO A 78 5.10 -2.22 4.08
CA PRO A 78 4.01 -1.44 3.49
C PRO A 78 2.70 -2.21 3.30
N ILE A 79 2.76 -3.55 3.21
CA ILE A 79 1.67 -4.40 2.72
C ILE A 79 0.38 -4.19 3.52
N GLN A 80 0.42 -4.29 4.85
CA GLN A 80 -0.79 -4.17 5.66
C GLN A 80 -1.46 -2.79 5.53
N ARG A 81 -0.66 -1.73 5.36
CA ARG A 81 -1.18 -0.37 5.15
C ARG A 81 -1.83 -0.26 3.78
N LEU A 82 -1.16 -0.71 2.73
CA LEU A 82 -1.74 -0.69 1.38
C LEU A 82 -3.01 -1.53 1.27
N LEU A 83 -3.12 -2.67 1.97
CA LEU A 83 -4.36 -3.45 2.02
C LEU A 83 -5.51 -2.61 2.59
N ASN A 84 -5.28 -1.93 3.72
CA ASN A 84 -6.29 -1.06 4.33
C ASN A 84 -6.66 0.12 3.42
N TYR A 85 -5.64 0.77 2.84
CA TYR A 85 -5.83 1.93 1.98
C TYR A 85 -6.57 1.55 0.70
N THR A 86 -6.34 0.35 0.17
CA THR A 86 -7.01 -0.14 -1.04
C THR A 86 -8.49 -0.41 -0.77
N ASN A 87 -8.83 -1.04 0.35
CA ASN A 87 -10.23 -1.23 0.76
C ASN A 87 -10.95 0.12 0.90
N ASP A 88 -10.36 1.06 1.65
CA ASP A 88 -10.92 2.40 1.81
C ASP A 88 -11.06 3.14 0.47
N PHE A 89 -10.08 2.99 -0.43
CA PHE A 89 -10.15 3.57 -1.76
C PHE A 89 -11.37 3.08 -2.54
N HIS A 90 -11.72 1.79 -2.43
CA HIS A 90 -12.92 1.25 -3.07
C HIS A 90 -14.19 1.85 -2.46
N GLU A 91 -14.26 1.99 -1.13
CA GLU A 91 -15.36 2.69 -0.46
C GLU A 91 -15.48 4.16 -0.91
N PHE A 92 -14.34 4.84 -1.07
CA PHE A 92 -14.32 6.20 -1.61
C PHE A 92 -14.90 6.21 -3.02
N CYS A 93 -14.48 5.29 -3.88
CA CYS A 93 -14.96 5.22 -5.25
C CYS A 93 -16.49 5.08 -5.31
N GLU A 94 -17.07 4.19 -4.50
CA GLU A 94 -18.53 4.02 -4.42
C GLU A 94 -19.23 5.28 -3.92
N ALA A 95 -18.67 5.97 -2.91
CA ALA A 95 -19.25 7.19 -2.33
C ALA A 95 -19.25 8.42 -3.27
N PHE A 96 -18.44 8.41 -4.34
CA PHE A 96 -18.35 9.49 -5.32
C PHE A 96 -18.80 9.07 -6.74
N GLN A 97 -19.42 7.90 -6.89
CA GLN A 97 -19.70 7.28 -8.20
C GLN A 97 -20.50 8.14 -9.19
N HIS A 98 -21.29 9.10 -8.70
CA HIS A 98 -22.11 9.97 -9.54
C HIS A 98 -21.46 11.33 -9.83
N GLU A 99 -20.34 11.64 -9.18
CA GLU A 99 -19.67 12.94 -9.22
C GLU A 99 -18.32 12.89 -9.95
N THR A 100 -17.83 11.69 -10.24
CA THR A 100 -16.48 11.45 -10.76
C THR A 100 -16.56 10.78 -12.12
N THR A 101 -15.75 11.25 -13.06
CA THR A 101 -15.72 10.69 -14.41
C THR A 101 -14.96 9.37 -14.46
N THR A 102 -15.31 8.50 -15.42
CA THR A 102 -14.58 7.26 -15.67
C THR A 102 -13.09 7.52 -15.95
N GLU A 103 -12.73 8.60 -16.65
CA GLU A 103 -11.33 8.98 -16.90
C GLU A 103 -10.58 9.32 -15.60
N GLU A 104 -11.23 10.03 -14.67
CA GLU A 104 -10.64 10.31 -13.36
C GLU A 104 -10.43 9.02 -12.56
N TYR A 105 -11.44 8.13 -12.52
CA TYR A 105 -11.28 6.83 -11.87
C TYR A 105 -10.14 6.02 -12.45
N GLN A 106 -10.01 5.95 -13.78
CA GLN A 106 -8.90 5.24 -14.43
C GLN A 106 -7.55 5.73 -13.89
N ARG A 107 -7.35 7.05 -13.80
CA ARG A 107 -6.11 7.63 -13.26
C ARG A 107 -5.84 7.20 -11.80
N TYR A 108 -6.87 7.10 -10.98
CA TYR A 108 -6.74 6.71 -9.57
C TYR A 108 -6.44 5.22 -9.43
N TYR A 109 -7.13 4.38 -10.20
CA TYR A 109 -6.85 2.94 -10.26
C TYR A 109 -5.45 2.65 -10.82
N ASP A 110 -5.00 3.35 -11.85
CA ASP A 110 -3.63 3.20 -12.41
C ASP A 110 -2.56 3.54 -11.37
N ALA A 111 -2.78 4.58 -10.55
CA ALA A 111 -1.87 4.94 -9.48
C ALA A 111 -1.82 3.90 -8.36
N MET A 112 -2.95 3.29 -8.04
CA MET A 112 -3.02 2.18 -7.08
C MET A 112 -2.36 0.91 -7.65
N ASP A 113 -2.57 0.59 -8.94
CA ASP A 113 -1.92 -0.50 -9.66
C ASP A 113 -0.39 -0.34 -9.65
N PHE A 114 0.09 0.87 -9.92
CA PHE A 114 1.50 1.20 -9.81
C PHE A 114 2.04 0.99 -8.39
N ALA A 115 1.32 1.45 -7.36
CA ALA A 115 1.77 1.32 -5.98
C ALA A 115 1.90 -0.15 -5.56
N TRP A 116 0.91 -0.97 -5.91
CA TRP A 116 0.95 -2.41 -5.65
C TRP A 116 2.04 -3.11 -6.44
N SER A 117 2.15 -2.83 -7.73
CA SER A 117 3.21 -3.36 -8.58
C SER A 117 4.61 -3.10 -8.00
N ARG A 118 4.84 -1.89 -7.46
CA ARG A 118 6.11 -1.55 -6.80
C ARG A 118 6.36 -2.34 -5.53
N VAL A 119 5.34 -2.53 -4.70
CA VAL A 119 5.48 -3.30 -3.46
C VAL A 119 5.71 -4.78 -3.74
N LEU A 120 5.01 -5.34 -4.72
CA LEU A 120 5.20 -6.73 -5.14
C LEU A 120 6.63 -6.97 -5.67
N ASP A 121 7.17 -6.04 -6.47
CA ASP A 121 8.55 -6.14 -6.99
C ASP A 121 9.63 -6.02 -5.90
N GLU A 122 9.46 -5.10 -4.95
CA GLU A 122 10.55 -4.66 -4.07
C GLU A 122 10.54 -5.32 -2.68
N LYS A 123 9.39 -5.85 -2.23
CA LYS A 123 9.20 -6.27 -0.83
C LYS A 123 9.15 -7.78 -0.61
N ASN A 124 9.16 -8.58 -1.69
CA ASN A 124 9.09 -10.05 -1.63
C ASN A 124 8.00 -10.55 -0.66
N PRO A 125 6.72 -10.21 -0.91
CA PRO A 125 5.62 -10.61 -0.05
C PRO A 125 5.52 -12.14 0.09
N SER A 126 5.04 -12.61 1.23
CA SER A 126 4.74 -14.02 1.42
C SER A 126 3.58 -14.47 0.52
N GLU A 127 3.45 -15.78 0.26
CA GLU A 127 2.30 -16.34 -0.46
C GLU A 127 0.95 -15.96 0.17
N THR A 128 0.90 -15.90 1.51
CA THR A 128 -0.30 -15.43 2.21
C THR A 128 -0.58 -13.96 1.93
N ASP A 129 0.44 -13.11 1.85
CA ASP A 129 0.25 -11.72 1.50
C ASP A 129 -0.19 -11.55 0.05
N LYS A 130 0.40 -12.31 -0.89
CA LYS A 130 -0.02 -12.31 -2.30
C LYS A 130 -1.49 -12.67 -2.47
N ILE A 131 -1.96 -13.74 -1.82
CA ILE A 131 -3.39 -14.12 -1.83
C ILE A 131 -4.27 -12.98 -1.32
N ARG A 132 -3.88 -12.32 -0.22
CA ARG A 132 -4.63 -11.19 0.33
C ARG A 132 -4.66 -10.00 -0.62
N VAL A 133 -3.55 -9.75 -1.31
CA VAL A 133 -3.47 -8.71 -2.35
C VAL A 133 -4.39 -9.06 -3.51
N VAL A 134 -4.30 -10.26 -4.09
CA VAL A 134 -5.18 -10.69 -5.19
C VAL A 134 -6.66 -10.54 -4.82
N ASN A 135 -7.04 -10.96 -3.61
CA ASN A 135 -8.42 -10.82 -3.14
C ASN A 135 -8.86 -9.34 -3.12
N VAL A 136 -8.09 -8.45 -2.51
CA VAL A 136 -8.48 -7.03 -2.43
C VAL A 136 -8.52 -6.36 -3.80
N LEU A 137 -7.60 -6.72 -4.71
CA LEU A 137 -7.59 -6.17 -6.06
C LEU A 137 -8.76 -6.68 -6.89
N SER A 138 -9.16 -7.94 -6.69
CA SER A 138 -10.34 -8.53 -7.35
C SER A 138 -11.63 -7.85 -6.90
N ASP A 139 -11.79 -7.60 -5.59
CA ASP A 139 -12.92 -6.82 -5.06
C ASP A 139 -12.97 -5.43 -5.71
N GLY A 140 -11.80 -4.79 -5.84
CA GLY A 140 -11.66 -3.51 -6.50
C GLY A 140 -11.98 -3.50 -8.00
N GLN A 141 -11.73 -4.61 -8.70
CA GLN A 141 -12.12 -4.81 -10.10
C GLN A 141 -13.66 -4.86 -10.23
N GLU A 142 -14.37 -5.51 -9.30
CA GLU A 142 -15.84 -5.51 -9.30
C GLU A 142 -16.40 -4.10 -9.10
N VAL A 143 -15.80 -3.31 -8.20
CA VAL A 143 -16.15 -1.91 -8.00
C VAL A 143 -15.88 -1.09 -9.27
N ALA A 144 -14.70 -1.25 -9.88
CA ALA A 144 -14.31 -0.54 -11.09
C ALA A 144 -15.27 -0.80 -12.27
N MET A 145 -15.75 -2.04 -12.41
CA MET A 145 -16.73 -2.41 -13.46
C MET A 145 -18.05 -1.65 -13.31
N LYS A 146 -18.53 -1.44 -12.08
CA LYS A 146 -19.73 -0.63 -11.81
C LYS A 146 -19.54 0.83 -12.22
N LEU A 147 -18.30 1.31 -12.24
CA LEU A 147 -17.91 2.68 -12.64
C LEU A 147 -17.60 2.81 -14.14
N GLY A 148 -17.79 1.73 -14.91
CA GLY A 148 -17.58 1.69 -16.35
C GLY A 148 -16.14 1.40 -16.78
N LEU A 149 -15.27 0.98 -15.87
CA LEU A 149 -13.91 0.55 -16.20
C LEU A 149 -13.90 -0.95 -16.54
N SER A 150 -13.27 -1.31 -17.66
CA SER A 150 -13.22 -2.71 -18.10
C SER A 150 -12.17 -3.52 -17.35
N GLN A 151 -11.03 -2.92 -17.03
CA GLN A 151 -9.90 -3.60 -16.40
C GLN A 151 -9.07 -2.62 -15.59
N VAL A 152 -8.75 -3.00 -14.36
CA VAL A 152 -7.89 -2.27 -13.42
C VAL A 152 -6.94 -3.27 -12.76
N TYR A 153 -5.90 -2.77 -12.08
CA TYR A 153 -4.95 -3.61 -11.33
C TYR A 153 -4.21 -4.69 -12.13
N THR A 154 -4.17 -4.58 -13.45
CA THR A 154 -3.66 -5.65 -14.33
C THR A 154 -2.23 -6.03 -13.98
N GLN A 155 -1.35 -5.05 -13.81
CA GLN A 155 0.06 -5.32 -13.54
C GLN A 155 0.25 -5.92 -12.14
N ALA A 156 -0.46 -5.40 -11.14
CA ALA A 156 -0.35 -5.89 -9.78
C ALA A 156 -0.91 -7.32 -9.63
N ILE A 157 -2.02 -7.65 -10.31
CA ILE A 157 -2.58 -9.00 -10.29
C ILE A 157 -1.61 -9.98 -10.96
N GLU A 158 -1.12 -9.67 -12.16
CA GLU A 158 -0.14 -10.52 -12.87
C GLU A 158 1.07 -10.84 -11.98
N LYS A 159 1.62 -9.84 -11.29
CA LYS A 159 2.77 -10.01 -10.39
C LYS A 159 2.47 -10.79 -9.12
N ALA A 160 1.24 -10.72 -8.62
CA ALA A 160 0.85 -11.44 -7.41
C ALA A 160 0.52 -12.92 -7.71
N ASP A 161 0.06 -13.21 -8.93
CA ASP A 161 -0.28 -14.56 -9.41
C ASP A 161 0.90 -15.32 -10.05
N ASP A 162 1.97 -14.65 -10.50
CA ASP A 162 3.11 -15.25 -11.24
C ASP A 162 3.85 -16.41 -10.51
N ASP A 163 3.52 -16.70 -9.25
CA ASP A 163 4.12 -17.76 -8.42
C ASP A 163 3.10 -18.77 -7.83
N ILE A 164 1.79 -18.67 -8.13
CA ILE A 164 0.73 -19.58 -7.63
C ILE A 164 0.43 -20.70 -8.65
#